data_AF-A0A836GZA6-F1
#
_entry.id   AF-A0A836GZA6-F1
#
_cell.length_a   1.000
_cell.length_b   1.000
_cell.length_c   1.000
_cell.angle_alpha   90.00
_cell.angle_beta   90.00
_cell.angle_gamma   90.00
#
_symmetry.space_group_name_H-M   'P 1'
#
loop_
_entity.id
_entity.type
_entity.pdbx_description
1 polymer ?
#
loop_
_entity_poly.entity_id
_entity_poly.type
_entity_poly.pdbx_seq_one_letter_code
_entity_poly.pdbx_strand_id
1 'polypeptide(L)'
;MDVIHLLSLVVDLRDYPGYATCVRATEYPGLALCEYSATVGMRYTVPLGYAASVAYFYLYHRPRLSFADRSLAKLHHYFYPSAGYSTPLGIAGGVLYNALECLQGLTPASLEATAAREKAAAVMAAEQYSQRHRAAKKRLRAEQSFASRALVWLRLREDPVQAALVRMGLGEAGIAWETLLVPQGYLWTQLHSVVHDPARYRGYRAPATSSPAAPTSAASLGRSRGASAAPCSSPPDLTSSTRAYFTKPQVDAVVSRVGTLRTSPEDDRWMRSAGRFGTYGIFGMLLTWNSGGALFRALMGLGLGVTIGGLVSATRLDELFTHL
;
A
#
# COMPACT_ATOMS: atom_id res chain seq x y z
N MET A 1 11.23 5.05 -18.00
CA MET A 1 10.02 5.26 -17.18
C MET A 1 10.40 6.34 -16.19
N ASP A 2 9.76 7.50 -16.26
CA ASP A 2 10.26 8.68 -15.57
C ASP A 2 9.55 8.86 -14.23
N VAL A 3 10.33 9.10 -13.18
CA VAL A 3 9.83 9.32 -11.80
C VAL A 3 8.80 10.45 -11.75
N ILE A 4 8.92 11.45 -12.63
CA ILE A 4 7.99 12.56 -12.75
C ILE A 4 6.59 12.08 -13.17
N HIS A 5 6.51 11.11 -14.08
CA HIS A 5 5.22 10.53 -14.50
C HIS A 5 4.59 9.70 -13.38
N LEU A 6 5.41 8.98 -12.58
CA LEU A 6 4.92 8.27 -11.40
C LEU A 6 4.32 9.25 -10.38
N LEU A 7 5.02 10.36 -10.09
CA LEU A 7 4.58 11.40 -9.16
C LEU A 7 3.28 12.09 -9.59
N SER A 8 3.15 12.35 -10.89
CA SER A 8 1.99 13.01 -11.49
C SER A 8 0.87 12.05 -11.90
N LEU A 9 0.97 10.76 -11.52
CA LEU A 9 -0.07 9.78 -11.79
C LEU A 9 -1.35 10.18 -11.06
N VAL A 10 -2.42 10.38 -11.83
CA VAL A 10 -3.76 10.70 -11.34
C VAL A 10 -4.68 9.52 -11.58
N VAL A 11 -5.45 9.18 -10.55
CA VAL A 11 -6.38 8.06 -10.55
C VAL A 11 -7.77 8.53 -10.13
N ASP A 12 -8.83 7.99 -10.74
CA ASP A 12 -10.19 8.19 -10.24
C ASP A 12 -10.42 7.27 -9.05
N LEU A 13 -10.78 7.83 -7.89
CA LEU A 13 -11.08 7.02 -6.70
C LEU A 13 -12.30 6.11 -6.90
N ARG A 14 -13.21 6.45 -7.83
CA ARG A 14 -14.34 5.60 -8.19
C ARG A 14 -13.91 4.29 -8.85
N ASP A 15 -12.77 4.29 -9.52
CA ASP A 15 -12.21 3.09 -10.13
C ASP A 15 -11.71 2.09 -9.08
N TYR A 16 -11.48 2.54 -7.84
CA TYR A 16 -10.85 1.76 -6.77
C TYR A 16 -11.62 1.91 -5.45
N PRO A 17 -12.83 1.33 -5.34
CA PRO A 17 -13.67 1.48 -4.15
C PRO A 17 -12.97 0.98 -2.88
N GLY A 18 -12.19 -0.09 -2.98
CA GLY A 18 -11.37 -0.58 -1.87
C GLY A 18 -10.39 0.46 -1.36
N TYR A 19 -9.61 1.07 -2.23
CA TYR A 19 -8.62 2.08 -1.86
C TYR A 19 -9.28 3.39 -1.38
N ALA A 20 -10.44 3.74 -1.94
CA ALA A 20 -11.21 4.92 -1.53
C ALA A 20 -11.67 4.86 -0.06
N THR A 21 -11.84 3.64 0.49
CA THR A 21 -12.16 3.47 1.93
C THR A 21 -10.95 3.62 2.86
N CYS A 22 -9.73 3.60 2.34
CA CYS A 22 -8.53 3.72 3.15
C CYS A 22 -8.40 5.14 3.75
N VAL A 23 -7.83 5.20 4.96
CA VAL A 23 -7.53 6.47 5.62
C VAL A 23 -6.55 7.28 4.75
N ARG A 24 -6.89 8.55 4.49
CA ARG A 24 -6.16 9.47 3.60
C ARG A 24 -6.09 9.02 2.14
N ALA A 25 -7.09 8.32 1.61
CA ALA A 25 -7.21 8.06 0.16
C ALA A 25 -6.95 9.34 -0.67
N THR A 26 -6.06 9.26 -1.67
CA THR A 26 -5.67 10.39 -2.53
C THR A 26 -5.73 9.97 -3.99
N GLU A 27 -6.14 10.89 -4.85
CA GLU A 27 -6.14 10.72 -6.32
C GLU A 27 -4.73 10.60 -6.90
N TYR A 28 -3.71 11.01 -6.15
CA TYR A 28 -2.30 10.96 -6.52
C TYR A 28 -1.58 9.85 -5.73
N PRO A 29 -1.67 8.57 -6.13
CA PRO A 29 -1.03 7.48 -5.41
C PRO A 29 0.51 7.56 -5.47
N GLY A 30 1.08 8.10 -6.55
CA GLY A 30 2.53 8.30 -6.65
C GLY A 30 3.08 9.28 -5.61
N LEU A 31 2.36 10.39 -5.37
CA LEU A 31 2.71 11.34 -4.33
C LEU A 31 2.59 10.71 -2.94
N ALA A 32 1.56 9.89 -2.70
CA ALA A 32 1.42 9.14 -1.45
C ALA A 32 2.58 8.15 -1.22
N LEU A 33 3.04 7.44 -2.27
CA LEU A 33 4.24 6.61 -2.18
C LEU A 33 5.48 7.42 -1.86
N CYS A 34 5.60 8.64 -2.40
CA CYS A 34 6.72 9.53 -2.11
C CYS A 34 6.70 10.05 -0.67
N GLU A 35 5.54 10.41 -0.14
CA GLU A 35 5.37 10.74 1.27
C GLU A 35 5.84 9.57 2.15
N TYR A 36 5.34 8.36 1.85
CA TYR A 36 5.68 7.17 2.62
C TYR A 36 7.18 6.82 2.54
N SER A 37 7.75 6.85 1.35
CA SER A 37 9.17 6.55 1.17
C SER A 37 10.09 7.59 1.78
N ALA A 38 9.69 8.87 1.79
CA ALA A 38 10.40 9.91 2.51
C ALA A 38 10.42 9.63 4.01
N THR A 39 9.29 9.26 4.61
CA THR A 39 9.24 8.95 6.06
C THR A 39 10.01 7.69 6.43
N VAL A 40 9.95 6.64 5.60
CA VAL A 40 10.77 5.44 5.77
C VAL A 40 12.26 5.77 5.63
N GLY A 41 12.65 6.59 4.66
CA GLY A 41 14.03 7.04 4.52
C GLY A 41 14.52 7.75 5.77
N MET A 42 13.75 8.71 6.28
CA MET A 42 14.07 9.44 7.52
C MET A 42 14.13 8.52 8.75
N ARG A 43 13.26 7.50 8.83
CA ARG A 43 13.25 6.52 9.94
C ARG A 43 14.60 5.86 10.14
N TYR A 44 15.37 5.64 9.08
CA TYR A 44 16.68 5.00 9.16
C TYR A 44 17.84 5.99 9.14
N THR A 45 17.82 6.99 8.26
CA THR A 45 18.98 7.87 8.09
C THR A 45 19.18 8.83 9.26
N VAL A 46 18.11 9.31 9.88
CA VAL A 46 18.21 10.31 10.95
C VAL A 46 18.83 9.72 12.22
N PRO A 47 18.37 8.56 12.75
CA PRO A 47 19.06 7.91 13.87
C PRO A 47 20.52 7.56 13.57
N LEU A 48 20.81 7.08 12.36
CA LEU A 48 22.17 6.78 11.93
C LEU A 48 23.06 8.03 11.88
N GLY A 49 22.51 9.16 11.41
CA GLY A 49 23.20 10.45 11.41
C GLY A 49 23.56 10.92 12.83
N TYR A 50 22.63 10.77 13.78
CA TYR A 50 22.91 11.05 15.19
C TYR A 50 23.99 10.13 15.76
N ALA A 51 23.90 8.82 15.52
CA ALA A 51 24.90 7.85 15.99
C ALA A 51 26.29 8.13 15.40
N ALA A 52 26.36 8.45 14.10
CA ALA A 52 27.59 8.82 13.43
C ALA A 52 28.21 10.09 14.04
N SER A 53 27.41 11.08 14.44
CA SER A 53 27.92 12.26 15.16
C SER A 53 28.50 11.95 16.52
N VAL A 54 27.88 11.04 17.29
CA VAL A 54 28.44 10.58 18.56
C VAL A 54 29.79 9.92 18.32
N ALA A 55 29.85 9.00 17.37
CA ALA A 55 31.07 8.28 17.00
C ALA A 55 32.17 9.25 16.55
N TYR A 56 31.85 10.19 15.64
CA TYR A 56 32.78 11.22 15.19
C TYR A 56 33.31 12.07 16.34
N PHE A 57 32.43 12.52 17.25
CA PHE A 57 32.83 13.36 18.37
C PHE A 57 33.79 12.63 19.32
N TYR A 58 33.45 11.42 19.76
CA TYR A 58 34.23 10.71 20.77
C TYR A 58 35.47 10.01 20.20
N LEU A 59 35.39 9.47 18.99
CA LEU A 59 36.48 8.67 18.40
C LEU A 59 37.45 9.50 17.57
N TYR A 60 37.00 10.61 16.98
CA TYR A 60 37.82 11.41 16.07
C TYR A 60 38.11 12.81 16.61
N HIS A 61 37.09 13.57 16.97
CA HIS A 61 37.25 14.99 17.30
C HIS A 61 37.85 15.22 18.70
N ARG A 62 37.25 14.63 19.74
CA ARG A 62 37.66 14.83 21.14
C ARG A 62 39.10 14.38 21.44
N PRO A 63 39.61 13.25 20.91
CA PRO A 63 41.00 12.84 21.15
C PRO A 63 42.04 13.80 20.55
N ARG A 64 41.69 14.47 19.44
CA ARG A 64 42.57 15.41 18.72
C ARG A 64 42.61 16.81 19.33
N LEU A 65 41.69 17.13 20.24
CA LEU A 65 41.70 18.39 20.98
C LEU A 65 42.74 18.39 22.09
N SER A 66 43.33 19.56 22.33
CA SER A 66 44.20 19.80 23.47
C SER A 66 43.46 19.53 24.79
N PHE A 67 44.17 19.12 25.84
CA PHE A 67 43.53 18.79 27.12
C PHE A 67 42.73 19.96 27.71
N ALA A 68 43.16 21.20 27.48
CA ALA A 68 42.45 22.41 27.92
C ALA A 68 41.14 22.64 27.15
N ASP A 69 41.11 22.30 25.85
CA ASP A 69 39.94 22.54 24.99
C ASP A 69 38.87 21.44 25.10
N ARG A 70 39.21 20.28 25.66
CA ARG A 70 38.28 19.14 25.80
C ARG A 70 37.07 19.45 26.69
N SER A 71 37.18 20.37 27.64
CA SER A 71 36.07 20.78 28.51
C SER A 71 35.15 21.81 27.83
N LEU A 72 35.66 22.54 26.84
CA LEU A 72 34.93 23.54 26.07
C LEU A 72 34.17 22.93 24.89
N ALA A 73 34.66 21.81 24.35
CA ALA A 73 34.00 21.10 23.24
C ALA A 73 32.75 20.36 23.71
N LYS A 74 31.57 20.83 23.27
CA LYS A 74 30.28 20.22 23.60
C LYS A 74 29.75 19.37 22.45
N LEU A 75 29.32 18.15 22.75
CA LEU A 75 28.80 17.17 21.78
C LEU A 75 27.66 17.74 20.90
N HIS A 76 26.80 18.58 21.47
CA HIS A 76 25.63 19.12 20.75
C HIS A 76 25.99 20.03 19.57
N HIS A 77 27.24 20.54 19.48
CA HIS A 77 27.70 21.26 18.28
C HIS A 77 27.80 20.37 17.04
N TYR A 78 27.89 19.04 17.23
CA TYR A 78 28.05 18.05 16.17
C TYR A 78 26.76 17.30 15.83
N PHE A 79 25.73 17.38 16.67
CA PHE A 79 24.40 16.86 16.37
C PHE A 79 23.63 17.72 15.38
N TYR A 80 23.87 19.03 15.40
CA TYR A 80 23.15 19.99 14.57
C TYR A 80 23.40 19.79 13.06
N PRO A 81 24.67 19.66 12.59
CA PRO A 81 24.93 19.39 11.17
C PRO A 81 24.38 18.02 10.74
N SER A 82 24.52 16.98 11.56
CA SER A 82 24.13 15.63 11.14
C SER A 82 22.62 15.44 11.05
N ALA A 83 21.83 15.97 11.97
CA ALA A 83 20.37 15.95 11.87
C ALA A 83 19.88 16.77 10.67
N GLY A 84 20.50 17.94 10.47
CA GLY A 84 20.19 18.84 9.36
C GLY A 84 20.50 18.25 7.98
N TYR A 85 21.55 17.44 7.83
CA TYR A 85 21.91 16.79 6.56
C TYR A 85 21.27 15.40 6.39
N SER A 86 21.16 14.60 7.46
CA SER A 86 20.60 13.24 7.38
C SER A 86 19.11 13.21 7.04
N THR A 87 18.35 14.24 7.42
CA THR A 87 16.93 14.37 7.10
C THR A 87 16.70 14.54 5.60
N PRO A 88 17.22 15.58 4.90
CA PRO A 88 17.05 15.71 3.46
C PRO A 88 17.72 14.57 2.68
N LEU A 89 18.85 14.02 3.15
CA LEU A 89 19.44 12.81 2.56
C LEU A 89 18.53 11.59 2.69
N GLY A 90 17.87 11.43 3.83
CA GLY A 90 16.88 10.38 4.07
C GLY A 90 15.67 10.50 3.17
N ILE A 91 15.12 11.71 3.04
CA ILE A 91 14.00 11.99 2.14
C ILE A 91 14.40 11.66 0.70
N ALA A 92 15.50 12.23 0.20
CA ALA A 92 15.95 12.03 -1.17
C ALA A 92 16.29 10.56 -1.45
N GLY A 93 17.04 9.92 -0.53
CA GLY A 93 17.43 8.51 -0.65
C GLY A 93 16.23 7.56 -0.60
N GLY A 94 15.30 7.78 0.32
CA GLY A 94 14.08 6.97 0.45
C GLY A 94 13.18 7.09 -0.77
N VAL A 95 12.93 8.32 -1.23
CA VAL A 95 12.13 8.58 -2.44
C VAL A 95 12.78 7.97 -3.68
N LEU A 96 14.08 8.18 -3.87
CA LEU A 96 14.79 7.64 -5.04
C LEU A 96 14.81 6.12 -5.03
N TYR A 97 15.12 5.51 -3.88
CA TYR A 97 15.14 4.06 -3.73
C TYR A 97 13.77 3.44 -4.04
N ASN A 98 12.70 3.95 -3.42
CA ASN A 98 11.35 3.43 -3.62
C ASN A 98 10.84 3.69 -5.05
N ALA A 99 11.19 4.82 -5.66
CA ALA A 99 10.87 5.10 -7.06
C ALA A 99 11.55 4.09 -7.99
N LEU A 100 12.85 3.83 -7.81
CA LEU A 100 13.59 2.84 -8.60
C LEU A 100 13.02 1.43 -8.42
N GLU A 101 12.75 1.02 -7.19
CA GLU A 101 12.15 -0.28 -6.90
C GLU A 101 10.75 -0.41 -7.51
N CYS A 102 9.92 0.63 -7.41
CA CYS A 102 8.60 0.66 -8.02
C CYS A 102 8.70 0.55 -9.55
N LEU A 103 9.61 1.29 -10.19
CA LEU A 103 9.82 1.22 -11.63
C LEU A 103 10.27 -0.18 -12.08
N GLN A 104 11.11 -0.87 -11.31
CA GLN A 104 11.49 -2.25 -11.58
C GLN A 104 10.31 -3.23 -11.43
N GLY A 105 9.47 -3.02 -10.42
CA GLY A 105 8.26 -3.80 -10.17
C GLY A 105 7.08 -3.51 -11.11
N LEU A 106 7.18 -2.49 -11.98
CA LEU A 106 6.16 -2.16 -12.98
C LEU A 106 6.42 -2.81 -14.35
N THR A 107 7.43 -3.67 -14.45
CA THR A 107 7.70 -4.43 -15.68
C THR A 107 6.63 -5.51 -15.88
N PRO A 108 6.15 -5.77 -17.11
CA PRO A 108 5.10 -6.76 -17.37
C PRO A 108 5.41 -8.14 -16.77
N ALA A 109 6.65 -8.61 -16.90
CA ALA A 109 7.09 -9.88 -16.34
C ALA A 109 7.01 -9.90 -14.80
N SER A 110 7.37 -8.81 -14.12
CA SER A 110 7.27 -8.72 -12.66
C SER A 110 5.82 -8.68 -12.16
N LEU A 111 4.94 -8.02 -12.92
CA LEU A 111 3.51 -7.95 -12.62
C LEU A 111 2.85 -9.32 -12.79
N GLU A 112 3.14 -10.02 -13.89
CA GLU A 112 2.67 -11.39 -14.11
C GLU A 112 3.18 -12.35 -13.05
N ALA A 113 4.47 -12.26 -12.70
CA ALA A 113 5.04 -13.07 -11.63
C ALA A 113 4.38 -12.79 -10.27
N THR A 114 4.06 -11.53 -9.97
CA THR A 114 3.38 -11.13 -8.73
C THR A 114 1.95 -11.67 -8.69
N ALA A 115 1.18 -11.49 -9.77
CA ALA A 115 -0.17 -12.05 -9.88
C ALA A 115 -0.17 -13.58 -9.77
N ALA A 116 0.79 -14.27 -10.41
CA ALA A 116 0.92 -15.72 -10.34
C ALA A 116 1.25 -16.19 -8.92
N ARG A 117 2.12 -15.47 -8.20
CA ARG A 117 2.46 -15.76 -6.79
C ARG A 117 1.26 -15.57 -5.87
N GLU A 118 0.55 -14.45 -5.97
CA GLU A 118 -0.64 -14.18 -5.15
C GLU A 118 -1.75 -15.22 -5.42
N LYS A 119 -1.99 -15.55 -6.69
CA LYS A 119 -2.95 -16.59 -7.07
C LYS A 119 -2.54 -17.96 -6.51
N ALA A 120 -1.27 -18.35 -6.67
CA ALA A 120 -0.78 -19.63 -6.16
C ALA A 120 -0.92 -19.72 -4.64
N ALA A 121 -0.59 -18.65 -3.91
CA ALA A 121 -0.77 -18.58 -2.47
C ALA A 121 -2.24 -18.74 -2.05
N ALA A 122 -3.17 -18.06 -2.75
CA ALA A 122 -4.60 -18.15 -2.47
C ALA A 122 -5.18 -19.54 -2.79
N VAL A 123 -4.77 -20.16 -3.89
CA VAL A 123 -5.16 -21.53 -4.26
C VAL A 123 -4.64 -22.53 -3.22
N MET A 124 -3.37 -22.43 -2.82
CA MET A 124 -2.80 -23.28 -1.78
C MET A 124 -3.54 -23.11 -0.44
N ALA A 125 -3.91 -21.89 -0.07
CA ALA A 125 -4.69 -21.62 1.13
C ALA A 125 -6.10 -22.25 1.06
N ALA A 126 -6.77 -22.15 -0.09
CA ALA A 126 -8.08 -22.78 -0.33
C ALA A 126 -8.00 -24.31 -0.25
N GLU A 127 -6.95 -24.90 -0.83
CA GLU A 127 -6.70 -26.34 -0.75
C GLU A 127 -6.46 -26.79 0.69
N GLN A 128 -5.60 -26.09 1.44
CA GLN A 128 -5.34 -26.37 2.84
C GLN A 128 -6.61 -26.27 3.70
N TYR A 129 -7.42 -25.23 3.46
CA TYR A 129 -8.73 -25.09 4.11
C TYR A 129 -9.63 -26.30 3.81
N SER A 130 -9.75 -26.69 2.54
CA SER A 130 -10.58 -27.82 2.13
C SER A 130 -10.12 -29.15 2.74
N GLN A 131 -8.80 -29.36 2.87
CA GLN A 131 -8.22 -30.53 3.51
C GLN A 131 -8.53 -30.55 5.01
N ARG A 132 -8.37 -29.42 5.70
CA ARG A 132 -8.72 -29.26 7.12
C ARG A 132 -10.21 -29.52 7.36
N HIS A 133 -11.08 -28.94 6.53
CA HIS A 133 -12.52 -29.17 6.58
C HIS A 133 -12.87 -30.65 6.42
N ARG A 134 -12.32 -31.33 5.40
CA ARG A 134 -12.55 -32.77 5.17
C ARG A 134 -12.06 -33.64 6.32
N ALA A 135 -10.88 -33.34 6.87
CA ALA A 135 -10.32 -34.07 8.00
C ALA A 135 -11.16 -33.90 9.27
N ALA A 136 -11.55 -32.67 9.60
CA ALA A 136 -12.42 -32.36 10.74
C ALA A 136 -13.79 -33.04 10.59
N LYS A 137 -14.41 -32.94 9.40
CA LYS A 137 -15.70 -33.57 9.11
C LYS A 137 -15.65 -35.10 9.27
N LYS A 138 -14.57 -35.75 8.83
CA LYS A 138 -14.39 -37.21 9.01
C LYS A 138 -14.27 -37.58 10.48
N ARG A 139 -13.48 -36.83 11.27
CA ARG A 139 -13.32 -37.05 12.71
C ARG A 139 -14.64 -36.88 13.47
N LEU A 140 -15.33 -35.77 13.24
CA LEU A 140 -16.64 -35.49 13.87
C LEU A 140 -17.70 -36.52 13.49
N ARG A 141 -17.70 -37.01 12.24
CA ARG A 141 -18.59 -38.11 11.83
C ARG A 141 -18.23 -39.43 12.51
N ALA A 142 -16.95 -39.72 12.73
CA ALA A 142 -16.52 -40.95 13.41
C ALA A 142 -16.94 -40.95 14.90
N GLU A 143 -16.91 -39.80 15.56
CA GLU A 143 -17.35 -39.62 16.96
C GLU A 143 -18.88 -39.57 17.12
N GLN A 144 -19.63 -39.52 16.01
CA GLN A 144 -21.08 -39.37 16.03
C GLN A 144 -21.79 -40.68 16.42
N SER A 145 -22.62 -40.63 17.46
CA SER A 145 -23.40 -41.79 17.93
C SER A 145 -24.50 -42.19 16.95
N PHE A 146 -24.87 -43.48 16.93
CA PHE A 146 -25.91 -44.02 16.05
C PHE A 146 -27.26 -43.29 16.21
N ALA A 147 -27.68 -43.03 17.45
CA ALA A 147 -28.92 -42.30 17.73
C ALA A 147 -28.91 -40.88 17.14
N SER A 148 -27.79 -40.17 17.22
CA SER A 148 -27.68 -38.82 16.64
C SER A 148 -27.70 -38.84 15.11
N ARG A 149 -27.13 -39.86 14.46
CA ARG A 149 -27.23 -40.05 13.00
C ARG A 149 -28.67 -40.30 12.56
N ALA A 150 -29.40 -41.14 13.28
CA ALA A 150 -30.81 -41.45 12.99
C ALA A 150 -31.70 -40.20 13.11
N LEU A 151 -31.49 -39.38 14.14
CA LEU A 151 -32.24 -38.13 14.34
C LEU A 151 -31.97 -37.10 13.23
N VAL A 152 -30.73 -37.00 12.76
CA VAL A 152 -30.38 -36.12 11.62
C VAL A 152 -30.99 -36.65 10.32
N TRP A 153 -30.97 -37.97 10.10
CA TRP A 153 -31.58 -38.59 8.92
C TRP A 153 -33.09 -38.34 8.86
N LEU A 154 -33.77 -38.38 10.00
CA LEU A 154 -35.18 -38.04 10.14
C LEU A 154 -35.48 -36.52 10.10
N ARG A 155 -34.45 -35.67 9.91
CA ARG A 155 -34.53 -34.20 9.95
C ARG A 155 -35.12 -33.63 11.26
N LEU A 156 -35.07 -34.39 12.34
CA LEU A 156 -35.59 -33.99 13.66
C LEU A 156 -34.60 -33.12 14.43
N ARG A 157 -33.34 -33.02 13.97
CA ARG A 157 -32.27 -32.25 14.59
C ARG A 157 -31.34 -31.66 13.53
N GLU A 158 -30.87 -30.43 13.75
CA GLU A 158 -29.80 -29.83 12.95
C GLU A 158 -28.53 -30.70 12.98
N ASP A 159 -27.78 -30.74 11.88
CA ASP A 159 -26.59 -31.59 11.75
C ASP A 159 -25.53 -31.16 12.78
N PRO A 160 -25.28 -31.97 13.84
CA PRO A 160 -24.36 -31.61 14.91
C PRO A 160 -22.91 -31.51 14.40
N VAL A 161 -22.60 -32.20 13.29
CA VAL A 161 -21.28 -32.11 12.64
C VAL A 161 -21.12 -30.74 12.00
N GLN A 162 -22.16 -30.23 11.33
CA GLN A 162 -22.13 -28.91 10.72
C GLN A 162 -22.03 -27.80 11.78
N ALA A 163 -22.79 -27.92 12.87
CA ALA A 163 -22.69 -26.98 13.99
C ALA A 163 -21.29 -26.97 14.62
N ALA A 164 -20.67 -28.15 14.79
CA ALA A 164 -19.30 -28.25 15.30
C ALA A 164 -18.25 -27.69 14.32
N LEU A 165 -18.42 -27.92 13.02
CA LEU A 165 -17.57 -27.35 11.97
C LEU A 165 -17.64 -25.82 11.95
N VAL A 166 -18.84 -25.23 12.06
CA VAL A 166 -19.03 -23.78 12.18
C VAL A 166 -18.33 -23.23 13.44
N ARG A 167 -18.44 -23.92 14.58
CA ARG A 167 -17.72 -23.54 15.81
C ARG A 167 -16.20 -23.57 15.67
N MET A 168 -15.66 -24.43 14.81
CA MET A 168 -14.24 -24.50 14.48
C MET A 168 -13.81 -23.50 13.39
N GLY A 169 -14.71 -22.64 12.91
CA GLY A 169 -14.44 -21.72 11.81
C GLY A 169 -14.38 -22.39 10.43
N LEU A 170 -14.86 -23.63 10.32
CA LEU A 170 -14.88 -24.46 9.11
C LEU A 170 -16.32 -24.60 8.58
N GLY A 171 -17.08 -23.50 8.52
CA GLY A 171 -18.51 -23.54 8.21
C GLY A 171 -18.83 -23.99 6.79
N GLU A 172 -18.04 -23.56 5.80
CA GLU A 172 -18.26 -23.88 4.39
C GLU A 172 -17.40 -25.08 3.96
N ALA A 173 -17.93 -25.89 3.04
CA ALA A 173 -17.26 -27.11 2.57
C ALA A 173 -16.01 -26.84 1.72
N GLY A 174 -15.91 -25.63 1.17
CA GLY A 174 -14.78 -25.10 0.43
C GLY A 174 -14.96 -23.59 0.33
N ILE A 175 -13.84 -22.88 0.25
CA ILE A 175 -13.80 -21.43 0.09
C ILE A 175 -13.26 -21.13 -1.30
N ALA A 176 -13.90 -20.19 -2.01
CA ALA A 176 -13.42 -19.71 -3.30
C ALA A 176 -12.07 -19.00 -3.10
N TRP A 177 -11.05 -19.34 -3.89
CA TRP A 177 -9.69 -18.81 -3.70
C TRP A 177 -9.65 -17.28 -3.84
N GLU A 178 -10.56 -16.70 -4.61
CA GLU A 178 -10.72 -15.25 -4.80
C GLU A 178 -10.99 -14.53 -3.46
N THR A 179 -11.70 -15.17 -2.53
CA THR A 179 -12.00 -14.60 -1.21
C THR A 179 -10.81 -14.65 -0.25
N LEU A 180 -9.80 -15.46 -0.56
CA LEU A 180 -8.57 -15.60 0.22
C LEU A 180 -7.44 -14.68 -0.28
N LEU A 181 -7.72 -13.87 -1.30
CA LEU A 181 -6.77 -12.86 -1.76
C LEU A 181 -6.54 -11.82 -0.68
N VAL A 182 -5.29 -11.37 -0.56
CA VAL A 182 -4.91 -10.33 0.38
C VAL A 182 -5.67 -9.04 0.00
N PRO A 183 -6.41 -8.42 0.93
CA PRO A 183 -7.09 -7.14 0.68
C PRO A 183 -6.08 -6.09 0.21
N GLN A 184 -6.43 -5.33 -0.83
CA GLN A 184 -5.52 -4.36 -1.49
C GLN A 184 -4.27 -4.98 -2.15
N GLY A 185 -4.15 -6.31 -2.20
CA GLY A 185 -3.11 -6.99 -2.97
C GLY A 185 -3.22 -6.67 -4.47
N TYR A 186 -2.19 -6.96 -5.25
CA TYR A 186 -2.19 -6.61 -6.67
C TYR A 186 -3.33 -7.28 -7.43
N LEU A 187 -3.49 -8.60 -7.29
CA LEU A 187 -4.53 -9.37 -7.94
C LEU A 187 -5.92 -9.02 -7.42
N TRP A 188 -6.03 -8.75 -6.11
CA TRP A 188 -7.28 -8.26 -5.52
C TRP A 188 -7.71 -6.92 -6.15
N THR A 189 -6.76 -5.99 -6.30
CA THR A 189 -7.00 -4.66 -6.87
C THR A 189 -7.43 -4.78 -8.34
N GLN A 190 -6.80 -5.66 -9.12
CA GLN A 190 -7.22 -5.92 -10.50
C GLN A 190 -8.65 -6.43 -10.61
N LEU A 191 -9.03 -7.39 -9.76
CA LEU A 191 -10.36 -8.02 -9.79
C LEU A 191 -11.48 -7.07 -9.33
N HIS A 192 -11.18 -6.11 -8.45
CA HIS A 192 -12.17 -5.21 -7.86
C HIS A 192 -12.12 -3.78 -8.41
N SER A 193 -11.21 -3.50 -9.35
CA SER A 193 -11.17 -2.20 -10.03
C SER A 193 -12.17 -2.15 -11.19
N VAL A 194 -12.82 -1.00 -11.34
CA VAL A 194 -13.75 -0.73 -12.44
C VAL A 194 -13.21 0.44 -13.24
N VAL A 195 -13.10 0.33 -14.55
CA VAL A 195 -12.59 1.43 -15.38
C VAL A 195 -13.77 2.29 -15.85
N HIS A 196 -13.90 3.49 -15.32
CA HIS A 196 -14.93 4.44 -15.78
C HIS A 196 -14.46 5.26 -16.98
N ASP A 197 -13.17 5.62 -17.01
CA ASP A 197 -12.57 6.43 -18.07
C ASP A 197 -11.38 5.68 -18.72
N PRO A 198 -11.59 5.00 -19.87
CA PRO A 198 -10.54 4.22 -20.52
C PRO A 198 -9.42 5.10 -21.10
N ALA A 199 -9.66 6.39 -21.36
CA ALA A 199 -8.67 7.29 -21.94
C ALA A 199 -7.47 7.57 -20.99
N ARG A 200 -7.62 7.27 -19.69
CA ARG A 200 -6.56 7.43 -18.67
C ARG A 200 -5.48 6.36 -18.73
N TYR A 201 -5.73 5.24 -19.39
CA TYR A 201 -4.88 4.06 -19.35
C TYR A 201 -4.27 3.77 -20.72
N ARG A 202 -2.94 3.63 -20.76
CA ARG A 202 -2.20 3.44 -22.00
C ARG A 202 -2.55 2.09 -22.61
N GLY A 203 -3.03 2.10 -23.85
CA GLY A 203 -3.33 0.88 -24.59
C GLY A 203 -4.44 0.04 -23.96
N TYR A 204 -5.29 0.63 -23.12
CA TYR A 204 -6.39 -0.09 -22.51
C TYR A 204 -7.44 -0.42 -23.57
N ARG A 205 -7.69 -1.72 -23.72
CA ARG A 205 -8.80 -2.24 -24.50
C ARG A 205 -9.86 -2.69 -23.50
N ALA A 206 -11.02 -2.03 -23.53
CA ALA A 206 -12.14 -2.48 -22.70
C ALA A 206 -12.37 -3.98 -22.95
N PRO A 207 -12.56 -4.79 -21.91
CA PRO A 207 -12.98 -6.16 -22.11
C PRO A 207 -14.23 -6.13 -22.97
N ALA A 208 -14.24 -6.90 -24.07
CA ALA A 208 -15.35 -6.92 -25.00
C ALA A 208 -16.64 -7.16 -24.22
N THR A 209 -17.44 -6.11 -24.05
CA THR A 209 -18.72 -6.23 -23.37
C THR A 209 -19.53 -7.24 -24.16
N SER A 210 -19.81 -8.39 -23.56
CA SER A 210 -20.97 -9.18 -23.94
C SER A 210 -22.17 -8.26 -23.73
N SER A 211 -22.56 -7.56 -24.80
CA SER A 211 -23.74 -6.71 -24.81
C SER A 211 -24.92 -7.54 -24.33
N PRO A 212 -25.69 -7.11 -23.32
CA PRO A 212 -26.94 -7.77 -23.01
C PRO A 212 -27.80 -7.68 -24.27
N ALA A 213 -28.16 -8.84 -24.82
CA ALA A 213 -29.01 -8.94 -25.99
C ALA A 213 -30.25 -8.07 -25.80
N ALA A 214 -30.33 -6.97 -26.54
CA ALA A 214 -31.55 -6.20 -26.64
C ALA A 214 -32.62 -7.09 -27.28
N PRO A 215 -33.84 -7.14 -26.72
CA PRO A 215 -34.89 -8.01 -27.23
C PRO A 215 -35.29 -7.56 -28.64
N THR A 216 -35.29 -8.53 -29.53
CA THR A 216 -35.81 -8.47 -30.88
C THR A 216 -37.26 -7.99 -30.87
N SER A 217 -37.51 -6.79 -31.39
CA SER A 217 -38.84 -6.40 -31.87
C SER A 217 -38.73 -6.03 -33.35
N ALA A 218 -39.45 -6.80 -34.15
CA ALA A 218 -39.44 -6.79 -35.59
C ALA A 218 -40.14 -5.58 -36.22
N ALA A 219 -39.78 -5.39 -37.50
CA ALA A 219 -40.57 -4.86 -38.61
C ALA A 219 -40.64 -3.32 -38.81
N SER A 220 -39.95 -2.84 -39.84
CA SER A 220 -40.62 -2.26 -41.02
C SER A 220 -39.70 -2.25 -42.25
N LEU A 221 -40.18 -2.88 -43.31
CA LEU A 221 -39.63 -2.93 -44.67
C LEU A 221 -39.77 -1.58 -45.41
N GLY A 222 -38.79 -1.24 -46.26
CA GLY A 222 -38.91 -0.06 -47.14
C GLY A 222 -37.73 0.29 -48.08
N ARG A 223 -37.38 -0.63 -48.99
CA ARG A 223 -36.96 -0.45 -50.41
C ARG A 223 -36.14 0.79 -50.89
N SER A 224 -34.95 0.54 -51.48
CA SER A 224 -34.45 0.99 -52.82
C SER A 224 -32.89 1.00 -52.86
N ARG A 225 -32.20 0.01 -53.44
CA ARG A 225 -31.74 -0.17 -54.84
C ARG A 225 -30.72 0.88 -55.35
N GLY A 226 -29.44 0.48 -55.41
CA GLY A 226 -28.52 0.82 -56.52
C GLY A 226 -27.23 1.60 -56.21
N ALA A 227 -26.11 1.02 -56.66
CA ALA A 227 -24.83 1.62 -57.05
C ALA A 227 -23.68 1.81 -56.03
N SER A 228 -22.67 0.94 -56.21
CA SER A 228 -21.22 1.19 -56.22
C SER A 228 -20.60 2.18 -55.23
N ALA A 229 -19.79 1.66 -54.30
CA ALA A 229 -18.37 2.01 -54.10
C ALA A 229 -17.87 1.40 -52.77
N ALA A 230 -16.92 0.47 -52.85
CA ALA A 230 -15.87 0.37 -51.84
C ALA A 230 -14.65 1.12 -52.43
N PRO A 231 -13.68 1.64 -51.64
CA PRO A 231 -13.52 1.51 -50.19
C PRO A 231 -13.31 2.88 -49.49
N CYS A 232 -13.90 3.08 -48.32
CA CYS A 232 -13.41 4.11 -47.40
C CYS A 232 -12.98 3.42 -46.11
N SER A 233 -11.70 3.05 -46.10
CA SER A 233 -10.90 2.95 -44.88
C SER A 233 -11.13 4.21 -44.06
N SER A 234 -11.83 4.07 -42.94
CA SER A 234 -11.91 5.12 -41.93
C SER A 234 -10.49 5.53 -41.54
N PRO A 235 -10.16 6.83 -41.50
CA PRO A 235 -8.86 7.27 -41.02
C PRO A 235 -8.71 6.89 -39.54
N PRO A 236 -7.48 6.71 -39.04
CA PRO A 236 -7.27 6.55 -37.61
C PRO A 236 -7.73 7.84 -36.93
N ASP A 237 -8.61 7.72 -35.93
CA ASP A 237 -9.00 8.80 -35.03
C ASP A 237 -7.76 9.33 -34.29
N LEU A 238 -7.04 10.23 -34.97
CA LEU A 238 -5.92 11.00 -34.48
C LEU A 238 -6.42 12.29 -33.84
N THR A 239 -7.35 12.22 -32.87
CA THR A 239 -7.68 13.36 -31.99
C THR A 239 -8.23 12.91 -30.63
N SER A 240 -7.39 12.23 -29.84
CA SER A 240 -7.34 12.57 -28.42
C SER A 240 -5.89 12.49 -27.97
N SER A 241 -5.37 13.62 -27.51
CA SER A 241 -3.99 13.81 -27.12
C SER A 241 -3.65 12.91 -25.93
N THR A 242 -2.91 11.84 -26.21
CA THR A 242 -1.70 11.40 -25.51
C THR A 242 -1.50 11.97 -24.08
N ARG A 243 -2.19 11.41 -23.08
CA ARG A 243 -1.86 11.68 -21.66
C ARG A 243 -1.75 10.42 -20.77
N ALA A 244 -2.12 9.24 -21.30
CA ALA A 244 -1.97 8.00 -20.57
C ALA A 244 -0.54 7.44 -20.68
N TYR A 245 0.25 7.62 -19.62
CA TYR A 245 1.64 7.13 -19.56
C TYR A 245 1.74 5.66 -19.11
N PHE A 246 0.87 5.25 -18.19
CA PHE A 246 0.88 3.92 -17.58
C PHE A 246 -0.26 3.06 -18.10
N THR A 247 0.00 1.75 -18.22
CA THR A 247 -1.05 0.77 -18.52
C THR A 247 -1.91 0.53 -17.29
N LYS A 248 -3.15 0.03 -17.47
CA LYS A 248 -4.03 -0.30 -16.34
C LYS A 248 -3.37 -1.23 -15.30
N PRO A 249 -2.71 -2.34 -15.69
CA PRO A 249 -1.99 -3.19 -14.73
C PRO A 249 -0.90 -2.45 -13.95
N GLN A 250 -0.21 -1.48 -14.57
CA GLN A 250 0.79 -0.68 -13.87
C GLN A 250 0.15 0.26 -12.84
N VAL A 251 -0.97 0.90 -13.19
CA VAL A 251 -1.70 1.76 -12.24
C VAL A 251 -2.25 0.92 -11.09
N ASP A 252 -2.80 -0.26 -11.37
CA ASP A 252 -3.31 -1.19 -10.35
C ASP A 252 -2.20 -1.61 -9.37
N ALA A 253 -0.98 -1.83 -9.86
CA ALA A 253 0.17 -2.15 -9.01
C ALA A 253 0.62 -0.98 -8.11
N VAL A 254 0.54 0.26 -8.62
CA VAL A 254 0.84 1.45 -7.81
C VAL A 254 -0.24 1.64 -6.74
N VAL A 255 -1.52 1.53 -7.11
CA VAL A 255 -2.65 1.67 -6.18
C VAL A 255 -2.64 0.55 -5.13
N SER A 256 -2.38 -0.70 -5.52
CA SER A 256 -2.28 -1.82 -4.59
C SER A 256 -1.14 -1.62 -3.57
N ARG A 257 0.01 -1.11 -4.03
CA ARG A 257 1.14 -0.80 -3.13
C ARG A 257 0.78 0.30 -2.13
N VAL A 258 0.10 1.38 -2.54
CA VAL A 258 -0.35 2.41 -1.58
C VAL A 258 -1.43 1.85 -0.66
N GLY A 259 -2.36 1.07 -1.19
CA GLY A 259 -3.45 0.45 -0.44
C GLY A 259 -2.93 -0.44 0.68
N THR A 260 -1.97 -1.32 0.38
CA THR A 260 -1.33 -2.21 1.38
C THR A 260 -0.56 -1.42 2.44
N LEU A 261 0.15 -0.36 2.06
CA LEU A 261 0.86 0.51 3.01
C LEU A 261 -0.10 1.26 3.94
N ARG A 262 -1.29 1.63 3.46
CA ARG A 262 -2.29 2.36 4.25
C ARG A 262 -3.15 1.45 5.13
N THR A 263 -3.26 0.17 4.81
CA THR A 263 -3.92 -0.81 5.69
C THR A 263 -2.99 -1.36 6.76
N SER A 264 -1.67 -1.16 6.64
CA SER A 264 -0.69 -1.55 7.65
C SER A 264 -0.82 -0.69 8.92
N PRO A 265 -1.21 -1.27 10.08
CA PRO A 265 -1.44 -0.51 11.31
C PRO A 265 -0.12 -0.01 11.94
N GLU A 266 1.00 -0.66 11.66
CA GLU A 266 2.32 -0.22 12.16
C GLU A 266 2.78 1.04 11.42
N ASP A 267 2.60 1.04 10.11
CA ASP A 267 3.05 2.11 9.23
C ASP A 267 2.18 3.36 9.40
N ASP A 268 0.86 3.20 9.55
CA ASP A 268 -0.03 4.32 9.86
C ASP A 268 0.28 4.94 11.24
N ARG A 269 0.57 4.13 12.26
CA ARG A 269 0.97 4.63 13.58
C ARG A 269 2.26 5.44 13.52
N TRP A 270 3.26 4.90 12.83
CA TRP A 270 4.51 5.60 12.58
C TRP A 270 4.27 6.94 11.88
N MET A 271 3.52 6.94 10.77
CA MET A 271 3.20 8.14 9.99
C MET A 271 2.50 9.21 10.83
N ARG A 272 1.53 8.81 11.67
CA ARG A 272 0.85 9.73 12.60
C ARG A 272 1.79 10.31 13.64
N SER A 273 2.60 9.48 14.28
CA SER A 273 3.54 9.91 15.32
C SER A 273 4.64 10.80 14.75
N ALA A 274 5.32 10.36 13.70
CA ALA A 274 6.36 11.12 13.02
C ALA A 274 5.83 12.44 12.45
N GLY A 275 4.60 12.47 11.91
CA GLY A 275 3.95 13.70 11.44
C GLY A 275 3.68 14.70 12.57
N ARG A 276 3.14 14.25 13.71
CA ARG A 276 2.89 15.11 14.88
C ARG A 276 4.17 15.64 15.51
N PHE A 277 5.13 14.76 15.81
CA PHE A 277 6.39 15.18 16.39
C PHE A 277 7.24 16.00 15.40
N GLY A 278 7.17 15.69 14.11
CA GLY A 278 7.80 16.47 13.05
C GLY A 278 7.24 17.88 12.96
N THR A 279 5.91 18.05 13.01
CA THR A 279 5.27 19.38 13.02
C THR A 279 5.60 20.15 14.29
N TYR A 280 5.57 19.53 15.48
CA TYR A 280 6.02 20.17 16.71
C TYR A 280 7.49 20.59 16.65
N GLY A 281 8.35 19.77 16.07
CA GLY A 281 9.75 20.10 15.83
C GLY A 281 9.92 21.31 14.91
N ILE A 282 9.14 21.39 13.82
CA ILE A 282 9.16 22.56 12.92
C ILE A 282 8.66 23.82 13.64
N PHE A 283 7.52 23.76 14.33
CA PHE A 283 6.97 24.91 15.05
C PHE A 283 7.90 25.37 16.18
N GLY A 284 8.46 24.44 16.95
CA GLY A 284 9.44 24.74 17.99
C GLY A 284 10.69 25.41 17.42
N MET A 285 11.18 24.93 16.28
CA MET A 285 12.30 25.55 15.56
C MET A 285 11.98 26.98 15.12
N LEU A 286 10.81 27.21 14.50
CA LEU A 286 10.40 28.54 14.04
C LEU A 286 10.25 29.53 15.21
N LEU A 287 9.65 29.11 16.32
CA LEU A 287 9.46 29.94 17.51
C LEU A 287 10.78 30.33 18.19
N THR A 288 11.80 29.47 18.07
CA THR A 288 13.10 29.70 18.70
C THR A 288 14.19 30.15 17.73
N TRP A 289 13.85 30.39 16.46
CA TRP A 289 14.77 30.72 15.37
C TRP A 289 15.69 31.90 15.71
N ASN A 290 15.15 32.91 16.38
CA ASN A 290 15.89 34.13 16.72
C ASN A 290 16.76 34.01 17.98
N SER A 291 16.63 32.92 18.75
CA SER A 291 17.30 32.77 20.05
C SER A 291 18.74 32.30 19.95
N GLY A 292 19.14 31.63 18.86
CA GLY A 292 20.50 31.09 18.64
C GLY A 292 21.01 30.11 19.72
N GLY A 293 20.21 29.83 20.75
CA GLY A 293 20.61 29.18 21.99
C GLY A 293 20.46 27.66 21.98
N ALA A 294 20.76 27.03 23.12
CA ALA A 294 20.65 25.58 23.29
C ALA A 294 19.23 25.04 23.07
N LEU A 295 18.20 25.85 23.36
CA LEU A 295 16.78 25.49 23.20
C LEU A 295 16.36 25.45 21.72
N PHE A 296 16.81 26.44 20.93
CA PHE A 296 16.73 26.38 19.46
C PHE A 296 17.40 25.12 18.93
N ARG A 297 18.62 24.82 19.38
CA ARG A 297 19.39 23.64 18.98
C ARG A 297 18.75 22.31 19.39
N ALA A 298 18.02 22.28 20.51
CA ALA A 298 17.28 21.11 20.99
C ALA A 298 15.93 20.92 20.27
N LEU A 299 15.32 22.00 19.80
CA LEU A 299 14.05 21.99 19.05
C LEU A 299 14.25 21.91 17.53
N MET A 300 15.47 21.64 17.03
CA MET A 300 15.76 21.67 15.59
C MET A 300 15.08 20.53 14.82
N GLY A 301 13.83 20.78 14.50
CA GLY A 301 13.20 20.36 13.26
C GLY A 301 12.71 18.92 13.22
N LEU A 302 12.25 18.60 12.01
CA LEU A 302 11.61 17.34 11.65
C LEU A 302 12.47 16.12 12.04
N GLY A 303 13.80 16.24 12.10
CA GLY A 303 14.71 15.15 12.50
C GLY A 303 14.61 14.71 13.97
N LEU A 304 14.56 15.64 14.93
CA LEU A 304 14.36 15.28 16.35
C LEU A 304 12.92 14.80 16.59
N GLY A 305 11.95 15.38 15.88
CA GLY A 305 10.58 14.90 15.87
C GLY A 305 10.45 13.48 15.34
N VAL A 306 11.17 13.13 14.27
CA VAL A 306 11.20 11.78 13.69
C VAL A 306 11.91 10.78 14.60
N THR A 307 13.00 11.15 15.29
CA THR A 307 13.65 10.23 16.23
C THR A 307 12.84 9.99 17.49
N ILE A 308 12.23 11.03 18.07
CA ILE A 308 11.33 10.89 19.22
C ILE A 308 10.07 10.14 18.81
N GLY A 309 9.42 10.55 17.71
CA GLY A 309 8.26 9.86 17.16
C GLY A 309 8.56 8.40 16.84
N GLY A 310 9.79 8.12 16.43
CA GLY A 310 10.22 6.75 16.19
C GLY A 310 10.50 5.92 17.42
N LEU A 311 11.06 6.52 18.45
CA LEU A 311 11.19 5.87 19.75
C LEU A 311 9.80 5.60 20.35
N VAL A 312 8.90 6.58 20.31
CA VAL A 312 7.52 6.49 20.80
C VAL A 312 6.73 5.41 20.05
N SER A 313 6.84 5.37 18.72
CA SER A 313 6.20 4.35 17.89
C SER A 313 6.79 2.95 18.11
N ALA A 314 8.12 2.83 18.19
CA ALA A 314 8.78 1.53 18.43
C ALA A 314 8.48 0.95 19.83
N THR A 315 8.30 1.82 20.81
CA THR A 315 7.96 1.44 22.20
C THR A 315 6.46 1.32 22.44
N ARG A 316 5.62 1.56 21.42
CA ARG A 316 4.15 1.62 21.51
C ARG A 316 3.64 2.54 22.62
N LEU A 317 4.42 3.56 22.98
CA LEU A 317 4.02 4.55 23.99
C LEU A 317 2.79 5.34 23.52
N ASP A 318 2.55 5.42 22.21
CA ASP A 318 1.36 6.01 21.61
C ASP A 318 0.05 5.30 22.04
N GLU A 319 0.07 3.97 22.21
CA GLU A 319 -1.09 3.21 22.71
C GLU A 319 -1.39 3.51 24.19
N LEU A 320 -0.36 3.78 24.98
CA LEU A 320 -0.52 4.13 26.39
C LEU A 320 -1.13 5.52 26.59
N PHE A 321 -0.77 6.49 25.73
CA PHE A 321 -1.35 7.83 25.79
C PHE A 321 -2.77 7.93 25.23
N THR A 322 -3.24 6.98 24.43
CA THR A 322 -4.64 6.96 23.96
C THR A 322 -5.64 6.52 25.05
N HIS A 323 -5.16 5.96 26.15
CA HIS A 323 -5.98 5.49 27.27
C HIS A 323 -5.90 6.38 28.53
N LEU A 324 -5.21 7.52 28.43
CA LEU A 324 -5.12 8.57 29.46
C LEU A 324 -5.92 9.80 29.01
#